data_AF-A0A6B3DTE2-F1
#
_entry.id   AF-A0A6B3DTE2-F1
#
_cell.length_a   1.000
_cell.length_b   1.000
_cell.length_c   1.000
_cell.angle_alpha   90.00
_cell.angle_beta   90.00
_cell.angle_gamma   90.00
#
_symmetry.space_group_name_H-M   'P 1'
#
loop_
_entity.id
_entity.type
_entity.pdbx_description
1 polymer ?
#
loop_
_entity_poly.entity_id
_entity_poly.type
_entity_poly.pdbx_seq_one_letter_code
_entity_poly.pdbx_strand_id
1 'polypeptide(L)' 'MGLFNRKPASAPQIIATGAEIDAVGKALALGDDSLANQLCDRAGDDSQRVAMAILAASVDHS' A
#
# COMPACT_ATOMS: atom_id res chain seq x y z
N MET A 1 19.17 19.43 -29.92
CA MET A 1 19.05 17.97 -29.63
C MET A 1 18.40 17.81 -28.26
N GLY A 2 17.06 17.79 -28.22
CA GLY A 2 16.32 17.65 -26.96
C GLY A 2 16.37 16.18 -26.52
N LEU A 3 17.16 15.89 -25.50
CA LEU A 3 17.15 14.57 -24.85
C LEU A 3 15.84 14.46 -24.08
N PHE A 4 14.88 13.76 -24.68
CA PHE A 4 13.68 13.32 -24.00
C PHE A 4 14.10 12.51 -22.78
N ASN A 5 14.07 13.14 -21.60
CA ASN A 5 14.05 12.45 -20.31
C ASN A 5 12.76 11.64 -20.26
N ARG A 6 12.77 10.44 -20.87
CA ARG A 6 11.73 9.46 -20.65
C ARG A 6 11.85 9.05 -19.19
N LYS A 7 10.97 9.59 -18.34
CA LYS A 7 10.73 9.07 -17.00
C LYS A 7 10.67 7.54 -17.15
N PRO A 8 11.54 6.77 -16.47
CA PRO A 8 11.50 5.32 -16.58
C PRO A 8 10.07 4.89 -16.27
N ALA A 9 9.51 4.03 -17.13
CA ALA A 9 8.16 3.52 -16.95
C ALA A 9 8.07 3.00 -15.51
N SER A 10 7.19 3.61 -14.71
CA SER A 10 6.97 3.24 -13.32
C SER A 10 6.83 1.72 -13.26
N ALA A 11 7.57 1.11 -12.32
CA ALA A 11 7.49 -0.32 -12.05
C ALA A 11 6.01 -0.76 -11.99
N PRO A 12 5.69 -2.00 -12.40
CA PRO A 12 4.31 -2.47 -12.40
C PRO A 12 3.64 -2.14 -11.07
N GLN A 13 2.59 -1.31 -11.12
CA GLN A 13 1.88 -0.87 -9.93
C GLN A 13 1.22 -2.10 -9.32
N ILE A 14 1.73 -2.53 -8.17
CA ILE A 14 1.13 -3.65 -7.44
C ILE A 14 -0.11 -3.09 -6.75
N ILE A 15 -1.27 -3.38 -7.34
CA ILE A 15 -2.56 -3.02 -6.79
C ILE A 15 -2.81 -3.93 -5.57
N ALA A 16 -2.68 -3.38 -4.37
CA ALA A 16 -3.10 -4.08 -3.15
C ALA A 16 -4.59 -4.44 -3.26
N THR A 17 -4.91 -5.71 -3.08
CA THR A 17 -6.29 -6.19 -3.17
C THR A 17 -7.06 -5.84 -1.90
N GLY A 18 -8.40 -5.75 -2.00
CA GLY A 18 -9.24 -5.49 -0.83
C GLY A 18 -9.09 -6.55 0.27
N ALA A 19 -8.83 -7.81 -0.09
CA ALA A 19 -8.59 -8.89 0.87
C ALA A 19 -7.25 -8.73 1.62
N GLU A 20 -6.20 -8.27 0.93
CA GLU A 20 -4.91 -7.97 1.57
C GLU A 20 -5.06 -6.79 2.54
N ILE A 21 -5.76 -5.74 2.12
CA ILE A 21 -6.00 -4.56 2.96
C ILE A 21 -6.78 -4.94 4.23
N ASP A 22 -7.81 -5.80 4.12
CA ASP A 22 -8.59 -6.28 5.28
C ASP A 22 -7.74 -7.15 6.22
N ALA A 23 -6.94 -8.07 5.67
CA ALA A 23 -6.06 -8.92 6.47
C ALA A 23 -5.00 -8.09 7.23
N VAL A 24 -4.44 -7.06 6.57
CA VAL A 24 -3.48 -6.14 7.18
C VAL A 24 -4.16 -5.24 8.20
N GLY A 25 -5.38 -4.75 7.94
CA GLY A 25 -6.15 -3.96 8.90
C GLY A 25 -6.39 -4.72 10.21
N LYS A 26 -6.71 -6.03 10.12
CA LYS A 26 -6.82 -6.93 11.29
C LYS A 26 -5.50 -7.11 12.03
N ALA A 27 -4.40 -7.33 11.29
CA ALA A 27 -3.07 -7.46 11.89
C ALA A 27 -2.66 -6.18 12.64
N LEU A 28 -2.95 -5.02 12.05
CA LEU A 28 -2.66 -3.71 12.65
C LEU A 28 -3.49 -3.47 13.92
N ALA A 29 -4.77 -3.88 13.94
CA ALA A 29 -5.61 -3.82 15.14
C ALA A 29 -5.07 -4.71 16.29
N LEU A 30 -4.35 -5.79 15.95
CA LEU A 30 -3.65 -6.64 16.91
C LEU A 30 -2.25 -6.12 17.29
N GLY A 31 -1.84 -4.98 16.75
CA GLY A 31 -0.55 -4.34 17.01
C GLY A 31 0.60 -4.79 16.11
N ASP A 32 0.33 -5.52 15.04
CA ASP A 32 1.33 -5.93 14.04
C ASP A 32 1.33 -4.97 12.83
N ASP A 33 2.31 -4.08 12.78
CA ASP A 33 2.53 -3.08 11.74
C ASP A 33 3.47 -3.56 10.62
N SER A 34 4.11 -4.72 10.78
CA SER A 34 5.06 -5.29 9.80
C SER A 34 4.41 -5.51 8.44
N LEU A 35 3.20 -6.07 8.43
CA LEU A 35 2.47 -6.36 7.20
C LEU A 35 1.96 -5.07 6.53
N ALA A 36 1.64 -4.04 7.31
CA ALA A 36 1.25 -2.74 6.78
C ALA A 36 2.41 -2.04 6.07
N ASN A 37 3.58 -2.02 6.69
CA ASN A 37 4.79 -1.46 6.09
C ASN A 37 5.19 -2.19 4.81
N GLN A 38 5.18 -3.53 4.83
CA GLN A 38 5.48 -4.34 3.64
C GLN A 38 4.50 -4.07 2.49
N LEU A 39 3.19 -3.95 2.79
CA LEU A 39 2.18 -3.71 1.75
C LEU A 39 2.30 -2.29 1.17
N CYS A 40 2.58 -1.29 2.00
CA CYS A 40 2.84 0.09 1.57
C CYS A 40 4.10 0.21 0.71
N ASP A 41 5.20 -0.43 1.10
CA ASP A 41 6.45 -0.44 0.32
C ASP A 41 6.24 -1.10 -1.06
N ARG A 42 5.44 -2.18 -1.09
CA ARG A 42 5.08 -2.88 -2.34
C ARG A 42 4.20 -2.03 -3.25
N ALA A 43 3.31 -1.21 -2.68
CA ALA A 43 2.40 -0.35 -3.43
C ALA A 43 3.11 0.85 -4.09
N GLY A 44 4.29 1.23 -3.60
CA GLY A 44 5.13 2.27 -4.21
C GLY A 44 4.41 3.62 -4.31
N ASP A 45 4.14 4.05 -5.55
CA ASP A 45 3.47 5.32 -5.85
C ASP A 45 2.04 5.41 -5.25
N ASP A 46 1.38 4.27 -5.02
CA ASP A 46 0.04 4.20 -4.40
C ASP A 46 0.08 3.97 -2.88
N SER A 47 1.28 3.98 -2.26
CA SER A 47 1.47 3.72 -0.83
C SER A 47 0.56 4.56 0.08
N GLN A 48 0.37 5.85 -0.22
CA GLN A 48 -0.52 6.71 0.56
C GLN A 48 -1.98 6.27 0.50
N ARG A 49 -2.46 5.84 -0.67
CA ARG A 49 -3.83 5.36 -0.87
C ARG A 49 -4.02 4.01 -0.17
N VAL A 50 -3.03 3.13 -0.24
CA VAL A 50 -3.04 1.83 0.44
C VAL A 50 -3.00 2.00 1.95
N ALA A 51 -2.13 2.88 2.48
CA ALA A 51 -2.06 3.21 3.91
C ALA A 51 -3.41 3.73 4.43
N MET A 52 -4.07 4.61 3.67
CA MET A 52 -5.38 5.15 4.05
C MET A 52 -6.46 4.06 4.05
N ALA A 53 -6.41 3.10 3.12
CA ALA A 53 -7.33 1.97 3.08
C ALA A 53 -7.09 0.98 4.22
N ILE A 54 -5.82 0.70 4.57
CA ILE A 54 -5.45 -0.13 5.73
C ILE A 54 -5.94 0.51 7.03
N LEU A 55 -5.73 1.82 7.19
CA LEU A 55 -6.17 2.55 8.37
C LEU A 55 -7.70 2.47 8.52
N ALA A 56 -8.44 2.71 7.44
CA ALA A 56 -9.90 2.56 7.45
C ALA A 56 -10.33 1.15 7.87
N ALA A 57 -9.71 0.11 7.30
CA ALA A 57 -9.99 -1.27 7.68
C ALA A 57 -9.64 -1.57 9.16
N SER A 58 -8.55 -1.03 9.68
CA SER A 58 -8.16 -1.26 11.08
C SER A 58 -9.14 -0.67 12.10
N VAL A 59 -9.81 0.45 11.78
CA VAL A 59 -10.84 1.06 12.62
C VAL A 59 -12.09 0.18 12.68
N ASP A 60 -12.46 -0.49 11.59
CA ASP A 60 -13.59 -1.43 11.58
C ASP A 60 -13.34 -2.68 12.45
N HIS A 61 -12.07 -2.98 12.77
CA HIS A 61 -11.66 -4.14 13.56
C HIS A 61 -11.20 -3.81 15.00
N SER A 62 -11.24 -2.55 15.41
CA SER A 62 -10.84 -2.07 16.76
C SER A 62 -11.99 -1.97 17.75
#